data_AF-A0AAU4XL63-F1
#
_entry.id   AF-A0AAU4XL63-F1
#
_cell.length_a   1.000
_cell.length_b   1.000
_cell.length_c   1.000
_cell.angle_alpha   90.00
_cell.angle_beta   90.00
_cell.angle_gamma   90.00
#
_symmetry.space_group_name_H-M   'P 1'
#
loop_
_entity.id
_entity.type
_entity.pdbx_description
1 polymer ?
#
loop_
_entity_poly.entity_id
_entity_poly.type
_entity_poly.pdbx_seq_one_letter_code
_entity_poly.pdbx_strand_id
1 'polypeptide(L)'
;MPSESVSTEPVDLIRAEPLTAQCRTAFAGRAHACLGISPFNSHFSAQRIADLVCWGLSTFTDVHFFVPDTAAAHTLEALGYPPEKAAWKARRQGQYVRNKITKALADNGVLDPGPYLLDGQALASNPAYEELTAHEEHRFRKDTGFAQACLSASAWVLKRRLPPGRQPTQEQLRGAVRYFLAELPLFLDTPRIAGAAASVFCYHEVPQLLADLYHHRLALHPAPEQGFCHLHSAVEIQRPGVHVPDTVQRR
;
A
#
# COMPACT_ATOMS: atom_id res chain seq x y z
N MET A 1 20.72 1.81 45.18
CA MET A 1 19.90 0.76 44.53
C MET A 1 18.47 0.91 45.02
N PRO A 2 17.44 0.90 44.17
CA PRO A 2 17.43 1.30 42.75
C PRO A 2 16.25 2.25 42.42
N SER A 3 16.40 3.04 41.36
CA SER A 3 15.27 3.40 40.49
C SER A 3 15.88 3.72 39.13
N GLU A 4 16.23 2.67 38.40
CA GLU A 4 16.53 2.79 36.98
C GLU A 4 15.24 3.23 36.30
N SER A 5 15.25 4.50 35.87
CA SER A 5 14.29 5.03 34.93
C SER A 5 14.33 4.17 33.68
N VAL A 6 13.26 3.42 33.44
CA VAL A 6 12.99 2.82 32.14
C VAL A 6 12.82 3.99 31.17
N SER A 7 13.88 4.29 30.43
CA SER A 7 13.84 5.16 29.28
C SER A 7 12.92 4.51 28.24
N THR A 8 11.67 4.97 28.21
CA THR A 8 10.76 4.71 27.09
C THR A 8 11.34 5.43 25.89
N GLU A 9 12.09 4.69 25.06
CA GLU A 9 12.46 5.12 23.72
C GLU A 9 11.20 5.62 23.00
N PRO A 10 11.27 6.73 22.25
CA PRO A 10 10.10 7.28 21.60
C PRO A 10 9.58 6.26 20.59
N VAL A 11 8.29 5.90 20.74
CA VAL A 11 7.54 5.25 19.67
C VAL A 11 7.76 6.09 18.41
N ASP A 12 8.39 5.53 17.39
CA ASP A 12 8.63 6.22 16.12
C ASP A 12 7.29 6.75 15.62
N LEU A 13 7.06 8.06 15.78
CA LEU A 13 5.74 8.65 15.63
C LEU A 13 5.30 8.50 14.17
N ILE A 14 4.31 7.65 13.91
CA ILE A 14 3.71 7.53 12.59
C ILE A 14 2.86 8.77 12.36
N ARG A 15 3.26 9.58 11.36
CA ARG A 15 2.46 10.73 10.91
C ARG A 15 1.70 10.36 9.66
N ALA A 16 0.38 10.37 9.75
CA ALA A 16 -0.51 10.22 8.59
C ALA A 16 -0.91 11.59 8.04
N GLU A 17 -0.69 11.78 6.74
CA GLU A 17 -1.06 12.98 6.00
C GLU A 17 -2.10 12.62 4.94
N PRO A 18 -3.38 13.00 5.12
CA PRO A 18 -4.40 12.74 4.12
C PRO A 18 -4.15 13.56 2.86
N LEU A 19 -4.18 12.89 1.71
CA LEU A 19 -3.69 13.42 0.43
C LEU A 19 -4.49 14.63 -0.09
N THR A 20 -5.82 14.63 0.10
CA THR A 20 -6.71 15.71 -0.32
C THR A 20 -7.67 16.13 0.80
N ALA A 21 -8.47 17.18 0.56
CA ALA A 21 -9.52 17.60 1.50
C ALA A 21 -10.60 16.51 1.70
N GLN A 22 -10.91 15.76 0.66
CA GLN A 22 -11.80 14.60 0.75
C GLN A 22 -11.17 13.50 1.62
N CYS A 23 -9.89 13.19 1.40
CA CYS A 23 -9.19 12.22 2.25
C CYS A 23 -9.16 12.66 3.72
N ARG A 24 -9.03 13.97 4.00
CA ARG A 24 -9.14 14.51 5.37
C ARG A 24 -10.51 14.24 5.98
N THR A 25 -11.57 14.31 5.19
CA THR A 25 -12.94 14.02 5.66
C THR A 25 -13.08 12.54 6.03
N ALA A 26 -12.64 11.62 5.15
CA ALA A 26 -12.64 10.19 5.44
C ALA A 26 -11.75 9.84 6.67
N PHE A 27 -10.63 10.55 6.83
CA PHE A 27 -9.73 10.37 7.97
C PHE A 27 -10.27 10.93 9.29
N ALA A 28 -11.08 12.01 9.25
CA ALA A 28 -11.49 12.73 10.45
C ALA A 28 -12.30 11.87 11.42
N GLY A 29 -13.18 11.02 10.89
CA GLY A 29 -14.01 10.13 11.70
C GLY A 29 -13.28 8.93 12.28
N ARG A 30 -12.05 8.64 11.83
CA ARG A 30 -11.23 7.50 12.27
C ARG A 30 -12.00 6.17 12.28
N ALA A 31 -12.94 6.00 11.36
CA ALA A 31 -13.80 4.83 11.30
C ALA A 31 -13.00 3.57 10.96
N HIS A 32 -12.26 3.61 9.85
CA HIS A 32 -11.48 2.47 9.40
C HIS A 32 -10.18 2.89 8.69
N ALA A 33 -9.12 2.11 8.85
CA ALA A 33 -7.91 2.21 8.05
C ALA A 33 -7.53 0.87 7.40
N CYS A 34 -7.12 0.91 6.14
CA CYS A 34 -6.47 -0.19 5.46
C CYS A 34 -4.97 0.11 5.31
N LEU A 35 -4.11 -0.61 6.02
CA LEU A 35 -2.66 -0.44 5.95
C LEU A 35 -2.07 -1.41 4.95
N GLY A 36 -1.55 -0.89 3.84
CA GLY A 36 -0.89 -1.70 2.83
C GLY A 36 0.51 -2.14 3.29
N ILE A 37 0.78 -3.45 3.30
CA ILE A 37 2.07 -4.03 3.69
C ILE A 37 2.57 -4.93 2.55
N SER A 38 3.35 -4.35 1.64
CA SER A 38 3.78 -5.04 0.42
C SER A 38 4.90 -6.06 0.69
N PRO A 39 4.78 -7.29 0.18
CA PRO A 39 5.89 -8.24 0.15
C PRO A 39 7.08 -7.70 -0.65
N PHE A 40 8.28 -8.20 -0.35
CA PHE A 40 9.53 -7.80 -1.04
C PHE A 40 9.90 -6.31 -0.91
N ASN A 41 9.34 -5.57 0.04
CA ASN A 41 9.70 -4.19 0.34
C ASN A 41 10.43 -4.12 1.69
N SER A 42 11.68 -3.66 1.67
CA SER A 42 12.54 -3.56 2.86
C SER A 42 12.05 -2.53 3.88
N HIS A 43 11.15 -1.62 3.50
CA HIS A 43 10.50 -0.70 4.42
C HIS A 43 9.74 -1.46 5.54
N PHE A 44 9.16 -2.62 5.22
CA PHE A 44 8.36 -3.41 6.16
C PHE A 44 9.21 -4.39 7.00
N SER A 45 10.09 -3.82 7.82
CA SER A 45 10.77 -4.54 8.89
C SER A 45 9.76 -5.06 9.94
N ALA A 46 10.19 -5.98 10.80
CA ALA A 46 9.33 -6.46 11.90
C ALA A 46 8.92 -5.32 12.83
N GLN A 47 9.87 -4.42 13.16
CA GLN A 47 9.59 -3.24 13.99
C GLN A 47 8.58 -2.31 13.31
N ARG A 48 8.80 -1.98 12.03
CA ARG A 48 7.90 -1.08 11.29
C ARG A 48 6.47 -1.62 11.22
N ILE A 49 6.32 -2.93 11.02
CA ILE A 49 4.99 -3.57 11.05
C ILE A 49 4.38 -3.49 12.46
N ALA A 50 5.17 -3.70 13.51
CA ALA A 50 4.69 -3.56 14.89
C ALA A 50 4.22 -2.13 15.20
N ASP A 51 4.97 -1.11 14.75
CA ASP A 51 4.59 0.29 14.91
C ASP A 51 3.29 0.61 14.15
N LEU A 52 3.16 0.11 12.91
CA LEU A 52 1.94 0.27 12.10
C LEU A 52 0.73 -0.41 12.75
N VAL A 53 0.91 -1.60 13.34
CA VAL A 53 -0.15 -2.31 14.07
C VAL A 53 -0.58 -1.53 15.30
N CYS A 54 0.38 -1.11 16.14
CA CYS A 54 0.10 -0.33 17.33
C CYS A 54 -0.59 1.00 17.00
N TRP A 55 -0.10 1.71 15.98
CA TRP A 55 -0.70 2.94 15.49
C TRP A 55 -2.12 2.70 14.97
N GLY A 56 -2.33 1.71 14.10
CA GLY A 56 -3.65 1.41 13.53
C GLY A 56 -4.69 1.13 14.61
N LEU A 57 -4.38 0.22 15.54
CA LEU A 57 -5.28 -0.18 16.64
C LEU A 57 -5.59 0.96 17.62
N SER A 58 -4.63 1.85 17.87
CA SER A 58 -4.82 3.00 18.78
C SER A 58 -5.51 4.19 18.13
N THR A 59 -5.57 4.22 16.79
CA THR A 59 -5.96 5.41 16.03
C THR A 59 -7.34 5.31 15.39
N PHE A 60 -7.78 4.10 15.03
CA PHE A 60 -9.03 3.83 14.31
C PHE A 60 -9.94 2.91 15.10
N THR A 61 -11.26 3.03 14.85
CA THR A 61 -12.25 2.12 15.43
C THR A 61 -12.09 0.70 14.87
N ASP A 62 -11.78 0.58 13.58
CA ASP A 62 -11.50 -0.68 12.92
C ASP A 62 -10.29 -0.57 11.99
N VAL A 63 -9.61 -1.69 11.74
CA VAL A 63 -8.38 -1.69 10.95
C VAL A 63 -8.16 -3.02 10.24
N HIS A 64 -7.79 -2.93 8.97
CA HIS A 64 -7.29 -4.06 8.21
C HIS A 64 -5.84 -3.85 7.76
N PHE A 65 -5.07 -4.93 7.77
CA PHE A 65 -3.73 -5.00 7.20
C PHE A 65 -3.81 -5.75 5.88
N PHE A 66 -3.58 -5.03 4.79
CA PHE A 66 -3.62 -5.58 3.45
C PHE A 66 -2.26 -6.16 3.05
N VAL A 67 -2.25 -7.44 2.64
CA VAL A 67 -1.06 -8.14 2.17
C VAL A 67 -1.32 -8.67 0.76
N PRO A 68 -0.70 -8.09 -0.29
CA PRO A 68 -0.84 -8.54 -1.68
C PRO A 68 -0.03 -9.82 -1.96
N ASP A 69 -0.27 -10.88 -1.20
CA ASP A 69 0.47 -12.14 -1.23
C ASP A 69 0.26 -12.96 -2.52
N THR A 70 -0.93 -12.91 -3.12
CA THR A 70 -1.23 -13.55 -4.41
C THR A 70 -0.89 -12.63 -5.57
N ALA A 71 -1.31 -11.36 -5.50
CA ALA A 71 -1.10 -10.37 -6.56
C ALA A 71 0.39 -10.19 -6.86
N ALA A 72 1.28 -10.23 -5.85
CA ALA A 72 2.73 -10.09 -6.01
C ALA A 72 3.35 -11.09 -7.00
N ALA A 73 2.69 -12.22 -7.29
CA ALA A 73 3.12 -13.16 -8.32
C ALA A 73 3.20 -12.50 -9.71
N HIS A 74 2.28 -11.58 -10.05
CA HIS A 74 2.24 -10.91 -11.35
C HIS A 74 3.48 -10.06 -11.61
N THR A 75 3.99 -9.39 -10.57
CA THR A 75 5.24 -8.63 -10.65
C THR A 75 6.43 -9.58 -10.86
N LEU A 76 6.44 -10.75 -10.23
CA LEU A 76 7.51 -11.74 -10.41
C LEU A 76 7.47 -12.37 -11.82
N GLU A 77 6.30 -12.70 -12.33
CA GLU A 77 6.11 -13.16 -13.71
C GLU A 77 6.63 -12.13 -14.72
N ALA A 78 6.28 -10.85 -14.52
CA ALA A 78 6.79 -9.74 -15.33
C ALA A 78 8.33 -9.58 -15.25
N LEU A 79 8.97 -10.06 -14.19
CA LEU A 79 10.43 -10.09 -14.05
C LEU A 79 11.06 -11.37 -14.65
N GLY A 80 10.27 -12.22 -15.31
CA GLY A 80 10.73 -13.42 -16.01
C GLY A 80 10.73 -14.69 -15.16
N TYR A 81 10.09 -14.70 -13.99
CA TYR A 81 9.91 -15.93 -13.23
C TYR A 81 8.83 -16.81 -13.88
N PRO A 82 9.04 -18.14 -13.97
CA PRO A 82 7.96 -19.05 -14.35
C PRO A 82 6.75 -18.93 -13.41
N PRO A 83 5.50 -19.06 -13.89
CA PRO A 83 4.29 -18.81 -13.09
C PRO A 83 4.24 -19.56 -11.76
N GLU A 84 4.55 -20.85 -11.75
CA GLU A 84 4.56 -21.66 -10.51
C GLU A 84 5.58 -21.14 -9.49
N LYS A 85 6.77 -20.76 -9.96
CA LYS A 85 7.84 -20.22 -9.12
C LYS A 85 7.49 -18.82 -8.60
N ALA A 86 6.84 -18.00 -9.43
CA ALA A 86 6.34 -16.70 -9.04
C ALA A 86 5.27 -16.83 -7.95
N ALA A 87 4.25 -17.68 -8.15
CA ALA A 87 3.19 -17.94 -7.19
C ALA A 87 3.75 -18.48 -5.86
N TRP A 88 4.66 -19.46 -5.90
CA TRP A 88 5.28 -20.00 -4.70
C TRP A 88 6.07 -18.94 -3.93
N LYS A 89 6.88 -18.13 -4.63
CA LYS A 89 7.66 -17.04 -4.00
C LYS A 89 6.76 -15.98 -3.38
N ALA A 90 5.70 -15.58 -4.09
CA ALA A 90 4.74 -14.57 -3.63
C ALA A 90 4.04 -15.04 -2.35
N ARG A 91 3.48 -16.25 -2.36
CA ARG A 91 2.86 -16.88 -1.17
C ARG A 91 3.83 -17.00 0.00
N ARG A 92 5.06 -17.46 -0.25
CA ARG A 92 6.07 -17.60 0.82
C ARG A 92 6.39 -16.24 1.47
N GLN A 93 6.55 -15.18 0.69
CA GLN A 93 6.82 -13.85 1.24
C GLN A 93 5.58 -13.21 1.87
N GLY A 94 4.40 -13.42 1.29
CA GLY A 94 3.14 -13.03 1.90
C GLY A 94 2.94 -13.66 3.27
N GLN A 95 3.17 -14.97 3.40
CA GLN A 95 3.12 -15.65 4.69
C GLN A 95 4.14 -15.09 5.70
N TYR A 96 5.33 -14.73 5.24
CA TYR A 96 6.34 -14.11 6.10
C TYR A 96 5.88 -12.75 6.63
N VAL A 97 5.26 -11.93 5.78
CA VAL A 97 4.65 -10.64 6.19
C VAL A 97 3.47 -10.88 7.13
N ARG A 98 2.56 -11.79 6.79
CA ARG A 98 1.42 -12.19 7.62
C ARG A 98 1.86 -12.60 9.02
N ASN A 99 2.89 -13.43 9.14
CA ASN A 99 3.41 -13.86 10.43
C ASN A 99 3.91 -12.70 11.29
N LYS A 100 4.52 -11.66 10.69
CA LYS A 100 4.93 -10.46 11.41
C LYS A 100 3.73 -9.66 11.92
N ILE A 101 2.70 -9.50 11.07
CA ILE A 101 1.46 -8.81 11.44
C ILE A 101 0.77 -9.57 12.57
N THR A 102 0.59 -10.88 12.43
CA THR A 102 0.00 -11.75 13.46
C THR A 102 0.75 -11.67 14.77
N LYS A 103 2.09 -11.69 14.74
CA LYS A 103 2.89 -11.51 15.95
C LYS A 103 2.64 -10.14 16.60
N ALA A 104 2.69 -9.07 15.81
CA ALA A 104 2.46 -7.72 16.32
C ALA A 104 1.03 -7.54 16.88
N LEU A 105 0.02 -8.14 16.24
CA LEU A 105 -1.36 -8.18 16.74
C LEU A 105 -1.44 -8.90 18.10
N ALA A 106 -0.80 -10.07 18.22
CA ALA A 106 -0.75 -10.83 19.47
C ALA A 106 -0.03 -10.05 20.59
N ASP A 107 1.06 -9.35 20.26
CA ASP A 107 1.78 -8.48 21.20
C ASP A 107 0.92 -7.29 21.67
N ASN A 108 -0.15 -6.94 20.93
CA ASN A 108 -1.16 -5.94 21.29
C ASN A 108 -2.48 -6.56 21.83
N GLY A 109 -2.47 -7.84 22.22
CA GLY A 109 -3.60 -8.51 22.86
C GLY A 109 -4.69 -9.04 21.91
N VAL A 110 -4.48 -8.98 20.60
CA VAL A 110 -5.41 -9.55 19.62
C VAL A 110 -5.18 -11.06 19.49
N LEU A 111 -6.15 -11.85 19.93
CA LEU A 111 -6.06 -13.32 19.94
C LEU A 111 -6.37 -13.96 18.57
N ASP A 112 -7.33 -13.39 17.83
CA ASP A 112 -7.67 -13.83 16.49
C ASP A 112 -7.25 -12.77 15.45
N PRO A 113 -6.15 -13.01 14.71
CA PRO A 113 -5.67 -12.08 13.69
C PRO A 113 -6.46 -12.17 12.38
N GLY A 114 -7.27 -13.21 12.18
CA GLY A 114 -7.95 -13.48 10.91
C GLY A 114 -8.80 -12.30 10.41
N PRO A 115 -9.69 -11.74 11.25
CA PRO A 115 -10.52 -10.59 10.88
C PRO A 115 -9.74 -9.31 10.53
N TYR A 116 -8.49 -9.18 10.96
CA TYR A 116 -7.67 -7.99 10.69
C TYR A 116 -6.88 -8.09 9.38
N LEU A 117 -6.92 -9.22 8.68
CA LEU A 117 -6.09 -9.48 7.51
C LEU A 117 -6.91 -9.46 6.23
N LEU A 118 -6.54 -8.56 5.32
CA LEU A 118 -6.98 -8.60 3.92
C LEU A 118 -5.84 -9.18 3.08
N ASP A 119 -5.72 -10.49 3.05
CA ASP A 119 -4.81 -11.19 2.14
C ASP A 119 -5.57 -11.73 0.91
N GLY A 120 -4.85 -12.36 -0.01
CA GLY A 120 -5.43 -12.89 -1.23
C GLY A 120 -6.50 -13.95 -0.99
N GLN A 121 -6.48 -14.67 0.13
CA GLN A 121 -7.55 -15.60 0.49
C GLN A 121 -8.80 -14.82 0.91
N ALA A 122 -8.66 -13.86 1.83
CA ALA A 122 -9.77 -13.04 2.31
C ALA A 122 -10.47 -12.31 1.15
N LEU A 123 -9.68 -11.70 0.26
CA LEU A 123 -10.17 -10.96 -0.90
C LEU A 123 -10.83 -11.87 -1.94
N ALA A 124 -10.30 -13.09 -2.17
CA ALA A 124 -10.91 -14.04 -3.11
C ALA A 124 -12.31 -14.51 -2.69
N SER A 125 -12.64 -14.42 -1.40
CA SER A 125 -13.98 -14.72 -0.87
C SER A 125 -14.87 -13.48 -0.65
N ASN A 126 -14.38 -12.28 -0.99
CA ASN A 126 -15.10 -11.03 -0.73
C ASN A 126 -15.88 -10.59 -1.99
N PRO A 127 -17.23 -10.60 -1.96
CA PRO A 127 -18.03 -10.30 -3.15
C PRO A 127 -17.92 -8.84 -3.61
N ALA A 128 -17.72 -7.89 -2.69
CA ALA A 128 -17.54 -6.49 -3.06
C ALA A 128 -16.20 -6.28 -3.78
N TYR A 129 -15.14 -6.95 -3.31
CA TYR A 129 -13.84 -6.94 -3.99
C TYR A 129 -13.93 -7.57 -5.39
N GLU A 130 -14.63 -8.70 -5.52
CA GLU A 130 -14.83 -9.37 -6.82
C GLU A 130 -15.57 -8.47 -7.83
N GLU A 131 -16.67 -7.85 -7.40
CA GLU A 131 -17.46 -6.92 -8.22
C GLU A 131 -16.61 -5.72 -8.69
N LEU A 132 -15.91 -5.07 -7.76
CA LEU A 132 -15.02 -3.94 -8.06
C LEU A 132 -13.91 -4.35 -9.02
N THR A 133 -13.27 -5.51 -8.79
CA THR A 133 -12.22 -6.03 -9.67
C THR A 133 -12.75 -6.21 -11.10
N ALA A 134 -13.91 -6.85 -11.26
CA ALA A 134 -14.52 -7.07 -12.58
C ALA A 134 -14.84 -5.76 -13.31
N HIS A 135 -15.34 -4.76 -12.57
CA HIS A 135 -15.63 -3.43 -13.10
C HIS A 135 -14.37 -2.69 -13.55
N GLU A 136 -13.31 -2.72 -12.75
CA GLU A 136 -12.05 -2.05 -13.10
C GLU A 136 -11.31 -2.73 -14.24
N GLU A 137 -11.34 -4.06 -14.32
CA GLU A 137 -10.82 -4.76 -15.49
C GLU A 137 -11.63 -4.43 -16.76
N HIS A 138 -12.96 -4.31 -16.65
CA HIS A 138 -13.78 -3.90 -17.78
C HIS A 138 -13.40 -2.49 -18.23
N ARG A 139 -13.24 -1.55 -17.29
CA ARG A 139 -12.81 -0.18 -17.58
C ARG A 139 -11.42 -0.14 -18.21
N PHE A 140 -10.45 -0.88 -17.67
CA PHE A 140 -9.11 -1.00 -18.23
C PHE A 140 -9.13 -1.47 -19.70
N ARG A 141 -10.08 -2.34 -20.07
CA ARG A 141 -10.25 -2.81 -21.46
C ARG A 141 -10.93 -1.79 -22.40
N LYS A 142 -11.70 -0.83 -21.86
CA LYS A 142 -12.56 0.08 -22.65
C LYS A 142 -12.06 1.51 -22.70
N ASP A 143 -11.43 2.00 -21.64
CA ASP A 143 -10.92 3.36 -21.51
C ASP A 143 -9.40 3.36 -21.75
N THR A 144 -8.99 3.86 -22.92
CA THR A 144 -7.58 3.93 -23.30
C THR A 144 -6.77 4.87 -22.42
N GLY A 145 -7.36 5.95 -21.92
CA GLY A 145 -6.65 6.91 -21.07
C GLY A 145 -6.37 6.29 -19.70
N PHE A 146 -7.36 5.62 -19.12
CA PHE A 146 -7.19 4.86 -17.89
C PHE A 146 -6.18 3.72 -18.05
N ALA A 147 -6.26 2.94 -19.14
CA ALA A 147 -5.31 1.88 -19.41
C ALA A 147 -3.86 2.37 -19.49
N GLN A 148 -3.62 3.50 -20.16
CA GLN A 148 -2.31 4.13 -20.25
C GLN A 148 -1.80 4.60 -18.88
N ALA A 149 -2.68 5.16 -18.05
CA ALA A 149 -2.35 5.59 -16.70
C ALA A 149 -1.92 4.39 -15.81
N CYS A 150 -2.67 3.29 -15.85
CA CYS A 150 -2.33 2.04 -15.16
C CYS A 150 -0.99 1.47 -15.62
N LEU A 151 -0.76 1.36 -16.93
CA LEU A 151 0.50 0.86 -17.49
C LEU A 151 1.70 1.74 -17.08
N SER A 152 1.50 3.05 -17.01
CA SER A 152 2.54 4.01 -16.59
C SER A 152 2.94 3.82 -15.12
N ALA A 153 1.98 3.55 -14.22
CA ALA A 153 2.28 3.19 -12.83
C ALA A 153 3.04 1.87 -12.72
N SER A 154 2.65 0.85 -13.50
CA SER A 154 3.35 -0.43 -13.54
C SER A 154 4.79 -0.30 -14.05
N ALA A 155 5.02 0.59 -15.03
CA ALA A 155 6.35 0.90 -15.53
C ALA A 155 7.27 1.44 -14.44
N TRP A 156 6.75 2.32 -13.58
CA TRP A 156 7.49 2.89 -12.46
C TRP A 156 7.92 1.82 -11.43
N VAL A 157 7.01 0.90 -11.08
CA VAL A 157 7.31 -0.23 -10.18
C VAL A 157 8.36 -1.15 -10.79
N LEU A 158 8.23 -1.51 -12.08
CA LEU A 158 9.18 -2.39 -12.76
C LEU A 158 10.56 -1.76 -12.91
N LYS A 159 10.64 -0.46 -13.24
CA LYS A 159 11.92 0.24 -13.46
C LYS A 159 12.84 0.18 -12.23
N ARG A 160 12.27 0.19 -11.02
CA ARG A 160 13.01 0.04 -9.75
C ARG A 160 13.56 -1.37 -9.52
N ARG A 161 13.02 -2.38 -10.21
CA ARG A 161 13.39 -3.81 -10.06
C ARG A 161 14.19 -4.36 -11.25
N LEU A 162 14.23 -3.63 -12.37
CA LEU A 162 15.05 -3.97 -13.53
C LEU A 162 16.49 -3.47 -13.38
N PRO A 163 17.46 -4.10 -14.09
CA PRO A 163 18.83 -3.59 -14.14
C PRO A 163 18.89 -2.13 -14.63
N PRO A 164 19.86 -1.32 -14.15
CA PRO A 164 20.04 0.06 -14.59
C PRO A 164 20.08 0.18 -16.12
N GLY A 165 19.38 1.18 -16.66
CA GLY A 165 19.33 1.46 -18.10
C GLY A 165 18.37 0.56 -18.91
N ARG A 166 17.74 -0.46 -18.32
CA ARG A 166 16.70 -1.24 -19.01
C ARG A 166 15.32 -0.64 -18.87
N GLN A 167 14.59 -0.61 -19.97
CA GLN A 167 13.16 -0.28 -20.00
C GLN A 167 12.34 -1.58 -19.96
N PRO A 168 11.18 -1.59 -19.27
CA PRO A 168 10.28 -2.74 -19.28
C PRO A 168 9.70 -2.95 -20.68
N THR A 169 9.62 -4.20 -21.13
CA THR A 169 8.95 -4.54 -22.39
C THR A 169 7.42 -4.42 -22.25
N GLN A 170 6.72 -4.36 -23.37
CA GLN A 170 5.24 -4.32 -23.38
C GLN A 170 4.61 -5.54 -22.68
N GLU A 171 5.23 -6.71 -22.81
CA GLU A 171 4.79 -7.93 -22.13
C GLU A 171 4.98 -7.82 -20.62
N GLN A 172 6.12 -7.29 -20.16
CA GLN A 172 6.37 -7.08 -18.74
C GLN A 172 5.40 -6.06 -18.15
N LEU A 173 5.10 -4.98 -18.87
CA LEU A 173 4.11 -3.99 -18.45
C LEU A 173 2.71 -4.59 -18.32
N ARG A 174 2.28 -5.42 -19.28
CA ARG A 174 1.00 -6.16 -19.19
C ARG A 174 0.97 -7.18 -18.06
N GLY A 175 2.10 -7.81 -17.74
CA GLY A 175 2.21 -8.66 -16.55
C GLY A 175 2.08 -7.86 -15.26
N ALA A 176 2.85 -6.78 -15.14
CA ALA A 176 2.89 -5.97 -13.92
C ALA A 176 1.61 -5.17 -13.67
N VAL A 177 0.86 -4.77 -14.70
CA VAL A 177 -0.39 -4.04 -14.49
C VAL A 177 -1.45 -4.88 -13.78
N ARG A 178 -1.38 -6.20 -13.89
CA ARG A 178 -2.28 -7.11 -13.13
C ARG A 178 -2.08 -6.98 -11.62
N TYR A 179 -0.86 -6.70 -11.16
CA TYR A 179 -0.60 -6.41 -9.74
C TYR A 179 -1.36 -5.16 -9.31
N PHE A 180 -1.22 -4.07 -10.09
CA PHE A 180 -1.88 -2.81 -9.78
C PHE A 180 -3.42 -2.93 -9.84
N LEU A 181 -3.95 -3.61 -10.86
CA LEU A 181 -5.39 -3.83 -10.99
C LEU A 181 -5.97 -4.63 -9.82
N ALA A 182 -5.20 -5.56 -9.24
CA ALA A 182 -5.62 -6.30 -8.04
C ALA A 182 -5.65 -5.41 -6.78
N GLU A 183 -4.80 -4.39 -6.66
CA GLU A 183 -4.85 -3.47 -5.52
C GLU A 183 -5.88 -2.36 -5.68
N LEU A 184 -6.26 -2.06 -6.93
CA LEU A 184 -7.08 -0.91 -7.26
C LEU A 184 -8.44 -0.86 -6.53
N PRO A 185 -9.19 -1.96 -6.34
CA PRO A 185 -10.41 -1.94 -5.52
C PRO A 185 -10.21 -1.36 -4.12
N LEU A 186 -9.06 -1.63 -3.47
CA LEU A 186 -8.75 -1.11 -2.14
C LEU A 186 -8.40 0.40 -2.19
N PHE A 187 -7.85 0.88 -3.30
CA PHE A 187 -7.62 2.32 -3.47
C PHE A 187 -8.89 3.09 -3.82
N LEU A 188 -9.93 2.42 -4.32
CA LEU A 188 -11.15 3.07 -4.78
C LEU A 188 -12.30 2.97 -3.77
N ASP A 189 -12.49 1.81 -3.15
CA ASP A 189 -13.68 1.56 -2.34
C ASP A 189 -13.44 0.46 -1.29
N THR A 190 -12.42 0.66 -0.45
CA THR A 190 -12.26 -0.12 0.78
C THR A 190 -13.49 -0.06 1.69
N PRO A 191 -14.26 1.05 1.83
CA PRO A 191 -15.47 1.07 2.64
C PRO A 191 -16.42 -0.09 2.31
N ARG A 192 -16.71 -0.35 1.03
CA ARG A 192 -17.52 -1.50 0.62
C ARG A 192 -16.86 -2.85 0.94
N ILE A 193 -15.56 -2.98 0.75
CA ILE A 193 -14.82 -4.23 0.99
C ILE A 193 -14.79 -4.58 2.48
N ALA A 194 -14.57 -3.60 3.34
CA ALA A 194 -14.45 -3.75 4.79
C ALA A 194 -15.80 -3.64 5.53
N GLY A 195 -16.88 -3.22 4.85
CA GLY A 195 -18.17 -2.95 5.49
C GLY A 195 -18.14 -1.72 6.42
N ALA A 196 -17.25 -0.76 6.14
CA ALA A 196 -17.04 0.44 6.95
C ALA A 196 -17.78 1.65 6.38
N ALA A 197 -18.15 2.60 7.24
CA ALA A 197 -18.80 3.85 6.80
C ALA A 197 -17.87 4.77 6.01
N ALA A 198 -16.57 4.74 6.31
CA ALA A 198 -15.52 5.43 5.59
C ALA A 198 -14.18 4.73 5.87
N SER A 199 -13.24 4.84 4.94
CA SER A 199 -11.94 4.18 5.06
C SER A 199 -10.84 5.03 4.47
N VAL A 200 -9.65 4.97 5.08
CA VAL A 200 -8.42 5.49 4.49
C VAL A 200 -7.45 4.36 4.15
N PHE A 201 -6.96 4.34 2.91
CA PHE A 201 -5.82 3.51 2.57
C PHE A 201 -4.53 4.23 3.00
N CYS A 202 -3.69 3.56 3.78
CA CYS A 202 -2.50 4.15 4.39
C CYS A 202 -1.23 3.48 3.83
N TYR A 203 -0.32 4.28 3.27
CA TYR A 203 0.94 3.78 2.71
C TYR A 203 2.07 4.82 2.77
N HIS A 204 3.32 4.37 2.75
CA HIS A 204 4.52 5.22 2.88
C HIS A 204 5.00 5.85 1.56
N GLU A 205 4.37 5.51 0.44
CA GLU A 205 4.63 6.14 -0.85
C GLU A 205 3.30 6.54 -1.51
N VAL A 206 3.32 7.63 -2.27
CA VAL A 206 2.20 8.05 -3.12
C VAL A 206 2.64 7.99 -4.58
N PRO A 207 2.39 6.89 -5.31
CA PRO A 207 2.61 6.85 -6.75
C PRO A 207 1.82 7.97 -7.44
N GLN A 208 2.41 8.57 -8.49
CA GLN A 208 1.77 9.67 -9.24
C GLN A 208 0.36 9.32 -9.72
N LEU A 209 0.13 8.07 -10.11
CA LEU A 209 -1.20 7.61 -10.51
C LEU A 209 -2.23 7.73 -9.38
N LEU A 210 -1.88 7.38 -8.14
CA LEU A 210 -2.77 7.54 -7.00
C LEU A 210 -2.96 9.03 -6.67
N ALA A 211 -1.91 9.84 -6.81
CA ALA A 211 -2.07 11.29 -6.68
C ALA A 211 -3.07 11.85 -7.71
N ASP A 212 -2.96 11.46 -8.98
CA ASP A 212 -3.85 11.92 -10.03
C ASP A 212 -5.28 11.37 -9.86
N LEU A 213 -5.42 10.13 -9.38
CA LEU A 213 -6.71 9.51 -9.05
C LEU A 213 -7.45 10.31 -7.97
N TYR A 214 -6.79 10.59 -6.85
CA TYR A 214 -7.39 11.29 -5.70
C TYR A 214 -7.52 12.80 -5.92
N HIS A 215 -6.75 13.39 -6.84
CA HIS A 215 -6.96 14.77 -7.32
C HIS A 215 -7.96 14.87 -8.48
N HIS A 216 -8.67 13.78 -8.81
CA HIS A 216 -9.68 13.73 -9.88
C HIS A 216 -9.16 14.17 -11.26
N ARG A 217 -7.89 13.89 -11.55
CA ARG A 217 -7.26 14.14 -12.87
C ARG A 217 -7.42 12.97 -13.84
N LEU A 218 -7.97 11.85 -13.37
CA LEU A 218 -8.36 10.70 -14.17
C LEU A 218 -9.89 10.63 -14.26
N ALA A 219 -10.43 9.94 -15.27
CA ALA A 219 -11.88 9.70 -15.37
C ALA A 219 -12.42 8.73 -14.30
N LEU A 220 -11.52 7.98 -13.67
CA LEU A 220 -11.81 7.15 -12.51
C LEU A 220 -11.61 7.96 -11.24
N HIS A 221 -12.51 7.76 -10.27
CA HIS A 221 -12.48 8.46 -8.99
C HIS A 221 -12.75 7.46 -7.85
N PRO A 222 -12.11 7.63 -6.68
CA PRO A 222 -12.47 6.87 -5.49
C PRO A 222 -13.91 7.16 -5.05
N ALA A 223 -14.51 6.22 -4.32
CA ALA A 223 -15.76 6.44 -3.62
C ALA A 223 -15.66 7.65 -2.68
N PRO A 224 -16.75 8.39 -2.44
CA PRO A 224 -16.71 9.60 -1.62
C PRO A 224 -16.14 9.41 -0.22
N GLU A 225 -16.36 8.23 0.35
CA GLU A 225 -15.97 7.80 1.70
C GLU A 225 -14.58 7.14 1.74
N GLN A 226 -13.92 7.00 0.58
CA GLN A 226 -12.56 6.49 0.46
C GLN A 226 -11.55 7.64 0.50
N GLY A 227 -10.52 7.50 1.34
CA GLY A 227 -9.38 8.40 1.41
C GLY A 227 -8.04 7.70 1.21
N PHE A 228 -6.99 8.48 0.98
CA PHE A 228 -5.61 8.02 0.99
C PHE A 228 -4.80 8.83 2.00
N CYS A 229 -3.99 8.16 2.80
CA CYS A 229 -3.06 8.78 3.74
C CYS A 229 -1.62 8.38 3.42
N HIS A 230 -0.78 9.38 3.21
CA HIS A 230 0.65 9.20 3.14
C HIS A 230 1.23 9.06 4.55
N LEU A 231 1.90 7.96 4.82
CA LEU A 231 2.52 7.68 6.11
C LEU A 231 4.00 8.07 6.10
N HIS A 232 4.38 8.97 6.99
CA HIS A 232 5.77 9.35 7.19
C HIS A 232 6.33 8.66 8.44
N SER A 233 7.59 8.26 8.40
CA SER A 233 8.34 7.92 9.62
C SER A 233 8.91 9.18 10.27
N ALA A 234 8.90 9.27 11.60
CA ALA A 234 9.52 10.38 12.34
C ALA A 234 11.00 10.59 11.99
N VAL A 235 11.73 9.51 11.64
CA VAL A 235 13.14 9.55 11.20
C VAL A 235 13.33 10.24 9.84
N GLU A 236 12.35 10.19 8.93
CA GLU A 236 12.46 10.80 7.59
C GLU A 236 12.38 12.34 7.63
N ILE A 237 11.78 12.90 8.69
CA ILE A 237 11.66 14.35 8.88
C ILE A 237 13.01 14.96 9.33
N GLN A 238 13.95 14.16 9.84
CA GLN A 238 15.27 14.62 10.28
C GLN A 238 16.32 14.75 9.15
N ARG A 239 15.95 14.59 7.88
CA ARG A 239 16.82 14.98 6.75
C ARG A 239 16.37 16.34 6.17
N PRO A 240 16.77 17.48 6.76
CA PRO A 240 16.67 18.75 6.07
C PRO A 240 17.57 18.73 4.83
N GLY A 241 17.10 19.40 3.77
CA GLY A 241 17.55 19.26 2.39
C GLY A 241 19.06 19.20 2.16
N VAL A 242 19.47 18.29 1.27
CA VAL A 242 20.80 18.33 0.67
C VAL A 242 20.84 19.51 -0.31
N HIS A 243 21.44 20.57 0.21
CA HIS A 243 22.19 21.64 -0.45
C HIS A 243 22.40 21.44 -1.97
N VAL A 244 21.81 22.32 -2.76
CA VAL A 244 22.28 22.63 -4.12
C VAL A 244 23.54 23.49 -3.95
N PRO A 245 24.72 23.06 -4.41
CA PRO A 245 25.87 23.96 -4.44
C PRO A 245 25.65 24.97 -5.57
N ASP A 246 25.37 26.22 -5.17
CA ASP A 246 25.61 27.40 -6.00
C ASP A 246 27.12 27.57 -6.15
N THR A 247 27.63 27.44 -7.38
CA THR A 247 28.81 28.08 -8.00
C THR A 247 29.23 27.20 -9.20
N VAL A 248 29.42 27.67 -10.43
CA VAL A 248 30.13 28.88 -10.87
C VAL A 248 29.55 29.35 -12.22
N GLN A 249 29.22 30.63 -12.30
CA GLN A 249 29.26 31.42 -13.54
C GLN A 249 30.39 32.46 -13.39
N ARG A 250 31.14 32.65 -14.49
CA ARG A 250 32.21 33.65 -14.75
C ARG A 250 33.57 33.26 -14.16
N ARG A 251 34.64 33.15 -14.94
CA ARG A 251 35.06 33.93 -16.13
C ARG A 251 35.49 33.04 -17.29
#